data_AF-A0A443PT54-F1
#
_entry.id   AF-A0A443PT54-F1
#
_cell.length_a   1.000
_cell.length_b   1.000
_cell.length_c   1.000
_cell.angle_alpha   90.00
_cell.angle_beta   90.00
_cell.angle_gamma   90.00
#
_symmetry.space_group_name_H-M   'P 1'
#
loop_
_entity.id
_entity.type
_entity.pdbx_description
1 polymer ?
#
loop_
_entity_poly.entity_id
_entity_poly.type
_entity_poly.pdbx_seq_one_letter_code
_entity_poly.pdbx_strand_id
1 'polypeptide(L)' 'MVLSFLQPVGFYISLSGTDPREAFIHTFMLQLAVISNHLNGRDTHVRQIKIYGPRPNPVPQQSFQFTSREFITYSCVR' A
#
# COMPACT_ATOMS: atom_id res chain seq x y z
N MET A 1 -12.04 5.84 7.95
CA MET A 1 -10.83 6.08 8.76
C MET A 1 -10.40 7.53 8.56
N VAL A 2 -10.23 8.28 9.64
CA VAL A 2 -9.78 9.68 9.60
C VAL A 2 -8.40 9.74 10.26
N LEU A 3 -7.45 10.40 9.61
CA LEU A 3 -6.06 10.50 10.07
C LEU A 3 -5.64 11.98 10.15
N SER A 4 -4.83 12.30 11.17
CA SER A 4 -4.27 13.65 11.38
C SER A 4 -2.77 13.64 11.17
N PHE A 5 -2.25 14.61 10.41
CA PHE A 5 -0.83 14.71 10.06
C PHE A 5 -0.23 15.98 10.65
N LEU A 6 0.90 15.87 11.35
CA LEU A 6 1.50 16.96 12.14
C LEU A 6 2.82 17.52 11.57
N GLN A 7 3.56 16.78 10.71
CA GLN A 7 4.89 17.19 10.20
C GLN A 7 5.10 16.81 8.72
N PRO A 8 5.98 17.51 7.97
CA PRO A 8 6.02 17.47 6.50
C PRO A 8 6.93 16.35 5.94
N VAL A 9 7.01 15.21 6.62
CA VAL A 9 7.81 14.08 6.15
C VAL A 9 6.87 13.07 5.50
N GLY A 10 7.31 12.45 4.40
CA GLY A 10 6.49 11.53 3.60
C GLY A 10 5.74 10.51 4.47
N PHE A 11 4.45 10.34 4.18
CA PHE A 11 3.55 9.53 4.99
C PHE A 11 3.42 8.11 4.43
N TYR A 12 3.42 7.12 5.32
CA TYR A 12 3.06 5.75 5.01
C TYR A 12 1.85 5.35 5.85
N ILE A 13 0.81 4.86 5.17
CA ILE A 13 -0.44 4.44 5.81
C ILE A 13 -0.67 2.99 5.42
N SER A 14 -0.71 2.10 6.40
CA SER A 14 -1.20 0.74 6.18
C SER A 14 -2.71 0.78 6.09
N LEU A 15 -3.26 0.25 5.00
CA LEU A 15 -4.70 0.14 4.81
C LEU A 15 -5.28 -1.15 5.42
N SER A 16 -4.44 -2.00 6.04
CA SER A 16 -4.83 -3.26 6.70
C SER A 16 -6.06 -3.10 7.60
N GLY A 17 -6.94 -4.10 7.58
CA GLY A 17 -8.07 -4.18 8.50
C GLY A 17 -7.64 -4.35 9.96
N THR A 18 -8.63 -4.42 10.86
CA THR A 18 -8.38 -4.70 12.30
C THR A 18 -7.92 -6.13 12.56
N ASP A 19 -8.19 -7.05 11.62
CA ASP A 19 -7.67 -8.42 11.70
C ASP A 19 -6.23 -8.46 11.17
N PRO A 20 -5.24 -8.91 11.96
CA PRO A 20 -3.86 -9.09 11.50
C PRO A 20 -3.71 -10.08 10.33
N ARG A 21 -4.73 -10.88 10.02
CA ARG A 21 -4.78 -11.77 8.85
C ARG A 21 -5.12 -11.03 7.56
N GLU A 22 -5.75 -9.86 7.64
CA GLU A 22 -6.09 -9.01 6.50
C GLU A 22 -5.00 -7.97 6.24
N ALA A 23 -3.82 -8.45 5.84
CA ALA A 23 -2.66 -7.59 5.57
C ALA A 23 -2.89 -6.55 4.45
N PHE A 24 -3.91 -6.77 3.60
CA PHE A 24 -4.25 -5.89 2.48
C PHE A 24 -5.77 -5.70 2.36
N ILE A 25 -6.18 -4.56 1.81
CA ILE A 25 -7.58 -4.33 1.45
C ILE A 25 -7.83 -4.76 0.01
N HIS A 26 -8.96 -5.43 -0.22
CA HIS A 26 -9.50 -5.66 -1.55
C HIS A 26 -10.64 -4.67 -1.79
N THR A 27 -10.45 -3.73 -2.71
CA THR A 27 -11.48 -2.74 -3.07
C THR A 27 -11.41 -2.41 -4.56
N PHE A 28 -12.57 -2.09 -5.14
CA PHE A 28 -12.68 -1.56 -6.50
C PHE A 28 -12.38 -0.06 -6.57
N MET A 29 -12.51 0.65 -5.44
CA MET A 29 -12.34 2.10 -5.37
C MET A 29 -11.65 2.50 -4.06
N LEU A 30 -10.66 3.38 -4.16
CA LEU A 30 -10.05 4.06 -3.03
C LEU A 30 -10.32 5.55 -3.13
N GLN A 31 -11.02 6.11 -2.15
CA GLN A 31 -11.28 7.55 -2.06
C GLN A 31 -10.39 8.18 -0.99
N LEU A 32 -9.66 9.23 -1.37
CA LEU A 32 -8.88 10.07 -0.45
C LEU A 32 -9.55 11.43 -0.36
N ALA A 33 -9.94 11.83 0.84
CA ALA A 33 -10.56 13.12 1.12
C ALA A 33 -9.73 13.88 2.14
N VAL A 34 -9.29 15.08 1.79
CA VAL A 34 -8.60 15.99 2.71
C VAL A 34 -9.64 16.88 3.35
N ILE A 35 -9.94 16.60 4.62
CA ILE A 35 -11.03 17.25 5.35
C ILE A 35 -10.60 18.60 5.92
N SER A 36 -9.31 18.73 6.28
CA SER A 36 -8.75 19.97 6.80
C SER A 36 -7.27 20.10 6.41
N ASN A 37 -6.84 21.35 6.23
CA ASN A 37 -5.45 21.70 5.93
C ASN A 37 -4.80 22.41 7.12
N HIS A 38 -3.47 22.44 7.12
CA HIS A 38 -2.71 23.24 8.07
C HIS A 38 -3.12 24.73 8.00
N LEU A 39 -3.27 25.37 9.16
CA LEU A 39 -3.73 26.77 9.30
C LEU A 39 -5.05 27.08 8.57
N ASN A 40 -5.94 26.09 8.44
CA ASN A 40 -7.21 26.23 7.71
C ASN A 40 -7.02 26.69 6.25
N GLY A 41 -5.91 26.30 5.61
CA GLY A 41 -5.67 26.58 4.19
C GLY A 41 -6.83 26.11 3.32
N ARG A 42 -7.25 26.95 2.37
CA ARG A 42 -8.39 26.65 1.49
C ARG A 42 -8.08 25.51 0.51
N ASP A 43 -6.88 25.52 -0.04
CA ASP A 43 -6.46 24.61 -1.10
C ASP A 43 -5.45 23.59 -0.59
N THR A 44 -5.55 22.36 -1.09
CA THR A 44 -4.63 21.28 -0.75
C THR A 44 -3.67 21.03 -1.91
N HIS A 45 -2.37 21.00 -1.61
CA HIS A 45 -1.34 20.60 -2.56
C HIS A 45 -0.83 19.20 -2.26
N VAL A 46 -1.22 18.23 -3.08
CA VAL A 46 -0.67 16.87 -3.02
C VAL A 46 0.42 16.74 -4.07
N ARG A 47 1.67 16.58 -3.63
CA ARG A 47 2.83 16.44 -4.54
C ARG A 47 2.94 15.04 -5.12
N GLN A 48 2.58 14.02 -4.35
CA GLN A 48 2.71 12.62 -4.76
C GLN A 48 1.78 11.73 -3.95
N ILE A 49 1.20 10.74 -4.64
CA ILE A 49 0.51 9.60 -4.04
C ILE A 49 1.14 8.34 -4.63
N LYS A 50 1.49 7.37 -3.77
CA LYS A 50 1.91 6.03 -4.19
C LYS A 50 1.04 5.01 -3.47
N ILE A 51 0.39 4.16 -4.25
CA ILE A 51 -0.42 3.05 -3.75
C ILE A 51 0.36 1.77 -4.00
N TYR A 52 0.60 0.99 -2.94
CA TYR A 52 1.29 -0.28 -3.03
C TYR A 52 0.30 -1.41 -2.75
N GLY A 53 0.27 -2.39 -3.65
CA GLY A 53 -0.48 -3.62 -3.48
C GLY A 53 0.44 -4.79 -3.14
N PRO A 54 -0.14 -5.96 -2.80
CA PRO A 54 0.62 -7.19 -2.65
C PRO A 54 1.36 -7.51 -3.95
N ARG A 55 2.61 -7.95 -3.83
CA ARG A 55 3.36 -8.42 -4.99
C ARG A 55 2.78 -9.78 -5.40
N PRO A 56 2.36 -9.97 -6.66
CA PRO A 56 1.88 -11.27 -7.11
C PRO A 56 3.01 -12.31 -7.02
N ASN A 57 2.66 -13.54 -6.63
CA ASN A 57 3.60 -14.64 -6.64
C ASN A 57 4.00 -14.94 -8.10
N PRO A 58 5.29 -14.91 -8.46
CA PRO A 58 5.73 -15.23 -9.82
C PRO A 58 5.38 -16.67 -10.24
N VAL A 59 5.19 -17.57 -9.26
CA VAL A 59 4.72 -18.93 -9.51
C VAL A 59 3.22 -19.00 -9.22
N PRO A 60 2.36 -19.18 -10.25
CA PRO A 60 0.94 -19.37 -10.02
C PRO A 60 0.69 -20.60 -9.14
N GLN A 61 -0.36 -20.56 -8.32
CA GLN A 61 -0.82 -21.68 -7.48
C GLN A 61 0.13 -22.13 -6.35
N GLN A 62 1.25 -21.43 -6.11
CA GLN A 62 2.15 -21.72 -5.01
C GLN A 62 1.81 -20.85 -3.78
N SER A 63 1.71 -21.48 -2.60
CA SER A 63 1.36 -20.82 -1.33
C SER A 63 2.52 -20.05 -0.67
N PHE A 64 3.73 -20.20 -1.19
CA PHE A 64 4.95 -19.57 -0.67
C PHE A 64 5.79 -19.00 -1.80
N GLN A 65 6.69 -18.08 -1.45
CA GLN A 65 7.59 -17.43 -2.40
C GLN A 65 9.03 -17.85 -2.14
N PHE A 66 9.76 -18.20 -3.20
CA PHE A 66 11.19 -18.44 -3.10
C PHE A 66 11.90 -17.13 -2.73
N THR A 67 12.77 -17.20 -1.72
CA THR A 67 13.54 -16.03 -1.22
C THR A 67 15.00 -16.07 -1.66
N SER A 68 15.57 -17.26 -1.89
CA SER A 68 16.95 -17.40 -2.34
C SER A 68 17.08 -17.24 -3.86
N ARG A 69 18.21 -16.70 -4.31
CA ARG A 69 18.51 -16.55 -5.74
C ARG A 69 18.52 -17.88 -6.48
N GLU A 70 19.04 -18.93 -5.85
CA GLU A 70 19.13 -20.27 -6.44
C GLU A 70 17.75 -20.82 -6.77
N PHE A 71 16.77 -20.68 -5.86
CA PHE A 71 15.42 -21.19 -6.08
C PHE A 71 14.57 -20.27 -6.98
N ILE A 72 14.80 -18.95 -6.96
CA ILE A 72 14.08 -18.01 -7.84
C ILE A 72 14.31 -18.31 -9.32
N THR A 73 15.48 -18.85 -9.70
CA THR A 73 15.79 -19.23 -11.09
C THR A 73 14.76 -20.20 -11.68
N TYR A 74 14.15 -21.05 -10.85
CA TYR A 74 13.16 -22.04 -11.28
C TYR A 74 11.71 -21.52 -11.27
N SER A 75 11.49 -20.25 -10.94
CA SER A 75 10.14 -19.68 -10.82
C SER A 75 9.43 -19.43 -12.16
N CYS A 76 10.18 -19.38 -13.27
CA CYS A 76 9.64 -19.13 -14.60
C CYS A 76 10.60 -19.70 -15.65
N VAL A 77 10.06 -20.43 -16.62
CA VAL A 77 10.77 -20.72 -17.87
C VAL A 77 10.55 -19.52 -18.78
N ARG A 78 11.63 -18.89 -19.24
CA ARG A 78 11.61 -17.76 -20.17
C ARG A 78 11.93 -18.19 -21.58
#